data_AF-A0A1V9XB87-F1
#
_entry.id   AF-A0A1V9XB87-F1
#
_cell.length_a   1.000
_cell.length_b   1.000
_cell.length_c   1.000
_cell.angle_alpha   90.00
_cell.angle_beta   90.00
_cell.angle_gamma   90.00
#
_symmetry.space_group_name_H-M   'P 1'
#
loop_
_entity.id
_entity.type
_entity.pdbx_description
1 polymer ?
#
loop_
_entity_poly.entity_id
_entity_poly.type
_entity_poly.pdbx_seq_one_letter_code
_entity_poly.pdbx_strand_id
1 'polypeptide(L)'
;MMYPWSGKVLRFANVEFPPWYIPYYSSDATLRLGGLYGNMLGNITQSLNMTYEVFPPSDGQYGMAFPDGTMNGMLRMVMKDVDEADIATGPFTLSDIINQHLHTPPPPAYTYLVMLSGMRTAYVSKTQSFTNSFDRYVWIGLLVSFVTMTLLMAFYERIILQRFIRTEQFLGFVFELFQTLLQEASKTKFKGPCTRVLGAAWLAASFIFGQSFSGQARAILIVQTPTERINTIEDLVARPELTIFYAKNTPLEPRMKNIVGYRGDLLRSHIEANSIGMPVPIIYNDDVRARLVDKKGVIFMDRQSVMSTVYRWCVETNDYFYVSEENLVDLPGLWYTSKLLGKELNNAMDLKILWLFAMGIKFLPDLVLYRGHTECVPGNTMSASDMMKPTHVHDLESVFHTFVVCTLVSIVSFMLELLIFYSSRCCGCRKK
;
A
#
# COMPACT_ATOMS: atom_id res chain seq x y z
N MET A 1 -52.33 16.78 -12.99
CA MET A 1 -51.96 18.12 -12.49
C MET A 1 -50.60 18.44 -13.11
N MET A 2 -50.52 19.43 -14.00
CA MET A 2 -49.26 19.75 -14.69
C MET A 2 -48.46 20.68 -13.78
N TYR A 3 -47.29 20.23 -13.32
CA TYR A 3 -46.42 21.06 -12.49
C TYR A 3 -45.86 22.23 -13.32
N PRO A 4 -45.57 23.39 -12.71
CA PRO A 4 -45.12 24.58 -13.44
C PRO A 4 -43.76 24.41 -14.13
N TRP A 5 -42.97 23.40 -13.76
CA TRP A 5 -41.69 23.06 -14.39
C TRP A 5 -41.80 21.98 -15.47
N SER A 6 -43.00 21.45 -15.75
CA SER A 6 -43.20 20.47 -16.80
C SER A 6 -42.84 21.05 -18.18
N GLY A 7 -41.96 20.38 -18.92
CA GLY A 7 -41.43 20.83 -20.21
C GLY A 7 -40.24 21.79 -20.12
N LYS A 8 -39.74 22.12 -18.92
CA LYS A 8 -38.56 22.98 -18.75
C LYS A 8 -37.30 22.27 -19.25
N VAL A 9 -36.43 23.03 -19.92
CA VAL A 9 -35.08 22.59 -20.32
C VAL A 9 -34.08 23.19 -19.33
N LEU A 10 -33.32 22.36 -18.63
CA LEU A 10 -32.29 22.78 -17.69
C LEU A 10 -30.91 22.84 -18.36
N ARG A 11 -30.09 23.81 -17.97
CA ARG A 11 -28.71 23.97 -18.46
C ARG A 11 -27.74 23.38 -17.44
N PHE A 12 -27.01 22.35 -17.82
CA PHE A 12 -26.04 21.66 -16.96
C PHE A 12 -24.63 22.12 -17.30
N ALA A 13 -23.92 22.71 -16.35
CA ALA A 13 -22.49 22.93 -16.44
C ALA A 13 -21.77 21.63 -16.06
N ASN A 14 -20.95 21.08 -16.97
CA ASN A 14 -20.27 19.79 -16.76
C ASN A 14 -18.81 19.80 -17.23
N VAL A 15 -17.94 19.22 -16.40
CA VAL A 15 -16.59 18.78 -16.75
C VAL A 15 -16.55 17.26 -16.62
N GLU A 16 -15.88 16.58 -17.56
CA GLU A 16 -15.75 15.13 -17.52
C GLU A 16 -15.05 14.68 -16.22
N PHE A 17 -15.70 13.78 -15.49
CA PHE A 17 -15.16 13.19 -14.27
C PHE A 17 -15.68 11.77 -14.05
N PRO A 18 -15.06 10.76 -14.67
CA PRO A 18 -15.43 9.37 -14.46
C PRO A 18 -15.12 8.93 -13.02
N PRO A 19 -15.96 8.08 -12.39
CA PRO A 19 -17.16 7.44 -12.93
C PRO A 19 -18.45 8.24 -12.65
N TRP A 20 -18.33 9.46 -12.13
CA TRP A 20 -19.46 10.30 -11.73
C TRP A 20 -20.25 10.83 -12.91
N TYR A 21 -19.54 11.42 -13.87
CA TYR A 21 -20.07 12.00 -15.10
C TYR A 21 -19.26 11.56 -16.30
N ILE A 22 -19.91 10.84 -17.20
CA ILE A 22 -19.34 10.33 -18.44
C ILE A 22 -20.15 10.93 -19.59
N PRO A 23 -19.68 12.01 -20.24
CA PRO A 23 -20.38 12.60 -21.37
C PRO A 23 -20.43 11.63 -22.55
N TYR A 24 -21.60 11.50 -23.20
CA TYR A 24 -21.77 10.69 -24.40
C TYR A 24 -22.80 11.32 -25.34
N TYR A 25 -22.67 11.06 -26.64
CA TYR A 25 -23.67 11.48 -27.62
C TYR A 25 -24.77 10.43 -27.75
N SER A 26 -26.02 10.86 -27.58
CA SER A 26 -27.21 10.04 -27.81
C SER A 26 -27.47 9.86 -29.31
N SER A 27 -28.37 8.93 -29.67
CA SER A 27 -28.74 8.63 -31.07
C SER A 27 -29.25 9.83 -31.87
N ASP A 28 -29.74 10.86 -31.18
CA ASP A 28 -30.21 12.14 -31.70
C ASP A 28 -29.09 13.20 -31.79
N ALA A 29 -27.82 12.79 -31.63
CA ALA A 29 -26.65 13.65 -31.56
C ALA A 29 -26.66 14.68 -30.41
N THR A 30 -27.54 14.51 -29.40
CA THR A 30 -27.54 15.35 -28.20
C THR A 30 -26.51 14.86 -27.19
N LEU A 31 -25.79 15.79 -26.56
CA LEU A 31 -24.85 15.46 -25.49
C LEU A 31 -25.64 15.11 -24.22
N ARG A 32 -25.39 13.92 -23.69
CA ARG A 32 -26.02 13.38 -22.47
C ARG A 32 -24.95 13.00 -21.46
N LEU A 33 -25.36 12.88 -20.20
CA LEU A 33 -24.48 12.50 -19.11
C LEU A 33 -24.80 11.10 -18.61
N GLY A 34 -23.79 10.23 -18.65
CA GLY A 34 -23.79 8.92 -18.01
C GLY A 34 -23.00 8.94 -16.71
N GLY A 35 -22.78 7.76 -16.12
CA GLY A 35 -22.07 7.62 -14.85
C GLY A 35 -23.01 7.68 -13.65
N LEU A 36 -22.44 7.65 -12.44
CA LEU A 36 -23.21 7.55 -11.19
C LEU A 36 -24.21 8.71 -11.04
N TYR A 37 -23.75 9.94 -11.19
CA TYR A 37 -24.61 11.11 -11.05
C TYR A 37 -25.25 11.54 -12.37
N GLY A 38 -24.61 11.31 -13.51
CA GLY A 38 -25.21 11.59 -14.82
C GLY A 38 -26.52 10.82 -15.03
N ASN A 39 -26.51 9.51 -14.77
CA ASN A 39 -27.72 8.67 -14.85
C ASN A 39 -28.76 9.05 -13.77
N MET A 40 -28.33 9.50 -12.59
CA MET A 40 -29.22 9.96 -11.54
C MET A 40 -29.95 11.25 -11.93
N LEU A 41 -29.22 12.28 -12.37
CA LEU A 41 -29.78 13.54 -12.83
C LEU A 41 -30.68 13.35 -14.07
N GLY A 42 -30.31 12.46 -14.98
CA GLY A 42 -31.15 12.06 -16.10
C GLY A 42 -32.51 11.49 -15.65
N ASN A 43 -32.51 10.59 -14.66
CA ASN A 43 -33.75 10.05 -14.10
C ASN A 43 -34.58 11.11 -13.35
N ILE A 44 -33.93 11.99 -12.57
CA ILE A 44 -34.61 13.07 -11.84
C ILE A 44 -35.34 13.98 -12.82
N THR A 45 -34.64 14.48 -13.84
CA THR A 45 -35.21 15.38 -14.86
C THR A 45 -36.36 14.71 -15.61
N GLN A 46 -36.18 13.47 -16.08
CA GLN A 46 -37.24 12.71 -16.74
C GLN A 46 -38.46 12.51 -15.83
N SER A 47 -38.27 12.16 -14.56
CA SER A 47 -39.37 11.92 -13.61
C SER A 47 -40.19 13.18 -13.26
N LEU A 48 -39.61 14.36 -13.50
CA LEU A 48 -40.24 15.66 -13.32
C LEU A 48 -40.73 16.25 -14.65
N ASN A 49 -40.73 15.44 -15.71
CA ASN A 49 -41.09 15.84 -17.08
C ASN A 49 -40.28 17.05 -17.60
N MET A 50 -38.98 17.09 -17.26
CA MET A 50 -38.01 18.08 -17.72
C MET A 50 -37.00 17.44 -18.66
N THR A 51 -36.31 18.27 -19.42
CA THR A 51 -35.14 17.88 -20.21
C THR A 51 -33.93 18.73 -19.81
N TYR A 52 -32.76 18.42 -20.36
CA TYR A 52 -31.56 19.20 -20.10
C TYR A 52 -30.64 19.27 -21.32
N GLU A 53 -29.80 20.30 -21.32
CA GLU A 53 -28.68 20.54 -22.23
C GLU A 53 -27.39 20.65 -21.42
N VAL A 54 -26.26 20.26 -21.99
CA VAL A 54 -24.97 20.18 -21.29
C VAL A 54 -23.98 21.15 -21.92
N PHE A 55 -23.34 21.96 -21.09
CA PHE A 55 -22.37 22.97 -21.48
C PHE A 55 -21.09 22.81 -20.66
N PRO A 56 -19.91 22.88 -21.29
CA PRO A 56 -18.66 22.99 -20.55
C PRO A 56 -18.49 24.44 -20.02
N PRO A 57 -17.79 24.63 -18.90
CA PRO A 57 -17.44 25.96 -18.43
C PRO A 57 -16.47 26.66 -19.37
N SER A 58 -16.68 27.96 -19.58
CA SER A 58 -15.91 28.79 -20.52
C SER A 58 -14.43 28.89 -20.16
N ASP A 59 -14.08 28.83 -18.88
CA ASP A 59 -12.71 28.82 -18.35
C ASP A 59 -12.08 27.40 -18.29
N GLY A 60 -12.85 26.37 -18.67
CA GLY A 60 -12.46 24.96 -18.61
C GLY A 60 -12.18 24.43 -17.20
N GLN A 61 -12.51 25.19 -16.15
CA GLN A 61 -12.24 24.79 -14.76
C GLN A 61 -13.39 23.96 -14.21
N TYR A 62 -13.05 23.05 -13.30
CA TYR A 62 -14.05 22.25 -12.62
C TYR A 62 -14.96 23.11 -11.74
N GLY A 63 -14.35 23.90 -10.84
CA GLY A 63 -15.05 24.89 -10.04
C GLY A 63 -14.60 24.84 -8.59
N MET A 64 -14.20 25.98 -8.07
CA MET A 64 -13.74 26.20 -6.70
C MET A 64 -14.30 27.53 -6.21
N ALA A 65 -14.58 27.59 -4.90
CA ALA A 65 -14.90 28.83 -4.23
C ALA A 65 -13.64 29.42 -3.57
N PHE A 66 -13.46 30.72 -3.71
CA PHE A 66 -12.35 31.46 -3.14
C PHE A 66 -12.76 32.12 -1.80
N PRO A 67 -11.80 32.48 -0.93
CA PRO A 67 -12.10 33.11 0.35
C PRO A 67 -12.83 34.45 0.25
N ASP A 68 -12.73 35.14 -0.89
CA ASP A 68 -13.44 36.39 -1.17
C ASP A 68 -14.92 36.19 -1.57
N GLY A 69 -15.38 34.94 -1.62
CA GLY A 69 -16.74 34.57 -2.02
C GLY A 69 -16.93 34.40 -3.52
N THR A 70 -15.92 34.70 -4.34
CA THR A 70 -15.98 34.46 -5.79
C THR A 70 -15.84 32.97 -6.10
N MET A 71 -16.30 32.56 -7.28
CA MET A 71 -16.20 31.18 -7.77
C MET A 71 -15.73 31.16 -9.22
N ASN A 72 -15.16 30.03 -9.66
CA ASN A 72 -14.83 29.76 -11.05
C ASN A 72 -15.50 28.48 -11.58
N GLY A 73 -15.23 28.11 -12.82
CA GLY A 73 -15.67 26.85 -13.41
C GLY A 73 -17.19 26.68 -13.42
N MET A 74 -17.63 25.43 -13.23
CA MET A 74 -19.04 25.10 -13.21
C MET A 74 -19.82 25.85 -12.11
N LEU A 75 -19.19 26.13 -10.96
CA LEU A 75 -19.83 26.84 -9.86
C LEU A 75 -20.20 28.28 -10.24
N ARG A 76 -19.30 28.97 -10.96
CA ARG A 76 -19.52 30.34 -11.43
C ARG A 76 -20.71 30.46 -12.37
N MET A 77 -20.85 29.51 -13.31
CA MET A 77 -21.94 29.53 -14.28
C MET A 77 -23.33 29.50 -13.64
N VAL A 78 -23.44 28.92 -12.45
CA VAL A 78 -24.71 28.74 -11.72
C VAL A 78 -25.01 29.90 -10.78
N MET A 79 -24.06 30.82 -10.58
CA MET A 79 -24.27 31.99 -9.73
C MET A 79 -25.34 32.90 -10.31
N LYS A 80 -26.11 33.54 -9.42
CA LYS A 80 -27.29 34.35 -9.78
C LYS A 80 -26.96 35.52 -10.71
N ASP A 81 -25.78 36.10 -10.58
CA ASP A 81 -25.30 37.23 -11.36
C ASP A 81 -24.77 36.84 -12.75
N VAL A 82 -24.42 35.56 -12.95
CA VAL A 82 -23.92 35.01 -14.21
C VAL A 82 -25.04 34.33 -14.98
N ASP A 83 -25.80 33.45 -14.32
CA ASP A 83 -26.97 32.72 -14.85
C ASP A 83 -26.72 32.07 -16.23
N GLU A 84 -25.57 31.42 -16.39
CA GLU A 84 -25.21 30.66 -17.60
C GLU A 84 -25.67 29.20 -17.53
N ALA A 85 -25.79 28.64 -16.32
CA ALA A 85 -26.24 27.28 -16.07
C ALA A 85 -27.20 27.20 -14.87
N ASP A 86 -28.04 26.17 -14.85
CA ASP A 86 -28.98 25.91 -13.77
C ASP A 86 -28.42 24.93 -12.73
N ILE A 87 -27.55 24.01 -13.16
CA ILE A 87 -26.93 22.97 -12.32
C ILE A 87 -25.44 22.86 -12.64
N ALA A 88 -24.61 22.82 -11.59
CA ALA A 88 -23.20 22.47 -11.67
C ALA A 88 -23.09 21.00 -11.26
N THR A 89 -22.71 20.12 -12.18
CA THR A 89 -22.89 18.67 -12.03
C THR A 89 -21.97 18.06 -10.96
N GLY A 90 -20.79 18.61 -10.69
CA GLY A 90 -19.93 18.07 -9.62
C GLY A 90 -19.36 16.68 -9.98
N PRO A 91 -19.09 15.79 -9.02
CA PRO A 91 -19.34 15.90 -7.57
C PRO A 91 -18.54 17.02 -6.91
N PHE A 92 -19.23 17.80 -6.09
CA PHE A 92 -18.64 18.74 -5.15
C PHE A 92 -18.80 18.21 -3.73
N THR A 93 -18.04 18.80 -2.81
CA THR A 93 -18.22 18.59 -1.36
C THR A 93 -18.96 19.77 -0.75
N LEU A 94 -19.52 19.58 0.45
CA LEU A 94 -20.15 20.66 1.21
C LEU A 94 -19.17 21.80 1.44
N SER A 95 -19.65 23.03 1.24
CA SER A 95 -18.89 24.25 1.48
C SER A 95 -19.83 25.35 1.93
N ASP A 96 -19.49 26.01 3.03
CA ASP A 96 -20.29 27.11 3.57
C ASP A 96 -20.32 28.29 2.61
N ILE A 97 -19.20 28.58 1.94
CA ILE A 97 -19.09 29.66 0.94
C ILE A 97 -20.03 29.37 -0.24
N ILE A 98 -20.08 28.12 -0.71
CA ILE A 98 -20.95 27.74 -1.83
C ILE A 98 -22.42 27.78 -1.42
N ASN A 99 -22.76 27.27 -0.23
CA ASN A 99 -24.14 27.21 0.28
C ASN A 99 -24.77 28.61 0.49
N GLN A 100 -23.94 29.63 0.76
CA GLN A 100 -24.40 31.01 0.84
C GLN A 100 -24.94 31.52 -0.51
N HIS A 101 -24.37 31.07 -1.63
CA HIS A 101 -24.70 31.59 -2.97
C HIS A 101 -25.62 30.65 -3.77
N LEU A 102 -25.45 29.33 -3.63
CA LEU A 102 -26.16 28.30 -4.40
C LEU A 102 -27.09 27.46 -3.51
N HIS A 103 -28.03 26.73 -4.12
CA HIS A 103 -28.86 25.75 -3.40
C HIS A 103 -28.10 24.44 -3.28
N THR A 104 -28.03 23.93 -2.04
CA THR A 104 -27.33 22.69 -1.70
C THR A 104 -28.35 21.55 -1.55
N PRO A 105 -28.40 20.60 -2.50
CA PRO A 105 -29.24 19.43 -2.37
C PRO A 105 -28.71 18.45 -1.31
N PRO A 106 -29.54 17.50 -0.83
CA PRO A 106 -29.05 16.41 0.01
C PRO A 106 -27.99 15.57 -0.73
N PRO A 107 -26.88 15.19 -0.09
CA PRO A 107 -25.80 14.47 -0.75
C PRO A 107 -26.24 13.03 -1.13
N PRO A 108 -26.27 12.68 -2.44
CA PRO A 108 -26.68 11.35 -2.89
C PRO A 108 -25.64 10.25 -2.63
N ALA A 109 -24.36 10.59 -2.42
CA ALA A 109 -23.32 9.61 -2.12
C ALA A 109 -22.28 10.17 -1.15
N TYR A 110 -21.64 9.26 -0.41
CA TYR A 110 -20.51 9.57 0.46
C TYR A 110 -19.29 8.79 -0.01
N THR A 111 -18.17 9.47 -0.09
CA THR A 111 -16.86 8.89 -0.43
C THR A 111 -15.81 9.46 0.52
N TYR A 112 -14.57 9.05 0.37
CA TYR A 112 -13.46 9.47 1.23
C TYR A 112 -12.29 9.92 0.38
N LEU A 113 -11.54 10.91 0.88
CA LEU A 113 -10.24 11.24 0.32
C LEU A 113 -9.24 10.14 0.68
N VAL A 114 -8.63 9.53 -0.34
CA VAL A 114 -7.66 8.44 -0.18
C VAL A 114 -6.40 8.71 -1.00
N MET A 115 -5.35 7.96 -0.70
CA MET A 115 -4.08 7.95 -1.42
C MET A 115 -3.98 6.74 -2.35
N LEU A 116 -3.54 6.97 -3.58
CA LEU A 116 -3.27 5.93 -4.56
C LEU A 116 -1.77 5.92 -4.91
N SER A 117 -1.13 4.77 -4.72
CA SER A 117 0.26 4.52 -5.07
C SER A 117 0.38 3.33 -6.04
N GLY A 118 1.50 3.21 -6.75
CA GLY A 118 1.75 2.14 -7.72
C GLY A 118 3.06 1.41 -7.45
N MET A 119 3.19 0.20 -8.01
CA MET A 119 4.41 -0.60 -7.96
C MET A 119 4.46 -1.62 -9.10
N ARG A 120 5.65 -1.92 -9.60
CA ARG A 120 5.84 -2.95 -10.65
C ARG A 120 5.64 -4.39 -10.15
N THR A 121 5.90 -4.62 -8.86
CA THR A 121 5.77 -5.94 -8.24
C THR A 121 5.05 -5.81 -6.91
N ALA A 122 4.03 -6.65 -6.68
CA ALA A 122 3.30 -6.69 -5.41
C ALA A 122 4.18 -7.13 -4.22
N TYR A 123 5.23 -7.90 -4.52
CA TYR A 123 6.14 -8.48 -3.54
C TYR A 123 7.60 -8.22 -3.90
N VAL A 124 8.45 -8.16 -2.89
CA VAL A 124 9.88 -7.93 -3.07
C VAL A 124 10.61 -9.25 -3.26
N SER A 125 11.33 -9.40 -4.37
CA SER A 125 12.26 -10.51 -4.60
C SER A 125 13.61 -10.26 -3.92
N LYS A 126 13.62 -10.06 -2.60
CA LYS A 126 14.88 -9.96 -1.85
C LYS A 126 15.38 -11.36 -1.52
N THR A 127 16.69 -11.60 -1.71
CA THR A 127 17.37 -12.78 -1.17
C THR A 127 17.17 -12.80 0.34
N GLN A 128 16.36 -13.74 0.83
CA GLN A 128 16.10 -13.90 2.25
C GLN A 128 17.36 -14.46 2.92
N SER A 129 17.95 -13.72 3.86
CA SER A 129 19.04 -14.27 4.66
C SER A 129 18.48 -15.21 5.72
N PHE A 130 18.95 -16.45 5.75
CA PHE A 130 18.53 -17.45 6.76
C PHE A 130 18.88 -17.04 8.20
N THR A 131 19.82 -16.13 8.39
CA THR A 131 20.13 -15.56 9.71
C THR A 131 18.94 -14.78 10.29
N ASN A 132 18.03 -14.30 9.45
CA ASN A 132 16.83 -13.58 9.87
C ASN A 132 15.71 -14.52 10.36
N SER A 133 15.93 -15.86 10.33
CA SER A 133 14.98 -16.83 10.87
C SER A 133 14.76 -16.68 12.37
N PHE A 134 15.75 -16.12 13.07
CA PHE A 134 15.64 -15.76 14.47
C PHE A 134 16.19 -14.36 14.71
N ASP A 135 15.68 -13.73 15.78
CA ASP A 135 16.22 -12.47 16.27
C ASP A 135 17.68 -12.64 16.71
N ARG A 136 18.48 -11.57 16.61
CA ARG A 136 19.89 -11.50 17.02
C ARG A 136 20.11 -12.02 18.43
N TYR A 137 19.15 -11.84 19.33
CA TYR A 137 19.25 -12.28 20.72
C TYR A 137 19.22 -13.81 20.86
N VAL A 138 18.50 -14.51 19.99
CA VAL A 138 18.47 -15.97 19.99
C VAL A 138 19.84 -16.52 19.57
N TRP A 139 20.47 -15.93 18.55
CA TRP A 139 21.82 -16.31 18.13
C TRP A 139 22.86 -16.07 19.23
N ILE A 140 22.77 -14.93 19.93
CA ILE A 140 23.62 -14.63 21.08
C ILE A 140 23.37 -15.65 22.20
N GLY A 141 22.11 -15.97 22.51
CA GLY A 141 21.75 -16.98 23.50
C GLY A 141 22.29 -18.37 23.16
N LEU A 142 22.22 -18.76 21.88
CA LEU A 142 22.82 -20.00 21.39
C LEU A 142 24.34 -20.01 21.58
N LEU A 143 25.03 -18.92 21.23
CA LEU A 143 26.47 -18.81 21.42
C LEU A 143 26.85 -18.88 22.91
N VAL A 144 26.12 -18.17 23.78
CA VAL A 144 26.36 -18.19 25.23
C VAL A 144 26.14 -19.60 25.78
N SER A 145 25.02 -20.24 25.46
CA SER A 145 24.74 -21.61 25.91
C SER A 145 25.80 -22.61 25.42
N PHE A 146 26.25 -22.50 24.18
CA PHE A 146 27.33 -23.32 23.63
C PHE A 146 28.64 -23.18 24.41
N VAL A 147 29.05 -21.94 24.71
CA VAL A 147 30.24 -21.66 25.51
C VAL A 147 30.07 -22.17 26.94
N THR A 148 28.92 -21.92 27.57
CA THR A 148 28.62 -22.41 28.92
C THR A 148 28.70 -23.94 29.00
N MET A 149 28.14 -24.66 28.02
CA MET A 149 28.17 -26.12 28.00
C MET A 149 29.58 -26.67 27.81
N THR A 150 30.37 -26.03 26.95
CA THR A 150 31.80 -26.35 26.77
C THR A 150 32.56 -26.17 28.09
N LEU A 151 32.32 -25.06 28.79
CA LEU A 151 32.96 -24.77 30.07
C LEU A 151 32.51 -25.73 31.18
N LEU A 152 31.24 -26.13 31.22
CA LEU A 152 30.73 -27.10 32.19
C LEU A 152 31.33 -28.50 31.97
N MET A 153 31.52 -28.92 30.72
CA MET A 153 32.22 -30.16 30.39
C MET A 153 33.69 -30.11 30.81
N ALA A 154 34.38 -29.02 30.51
CA ALA A 154 35.75 -28.80 30.95
C ALA A 154 35.85 -28.76 32.48
N PHE A 155 34.92 -28.09 33.15
CA PHE A 155 34.87 -28.02 34.61
C PHE A 155 34.69 -29.41 35.24
N TYR A 156 33.79 -30.24 34.68
CA TYR A 156 33.56 -31.60 35.14
C TYR A 156 34.84 -32.46 35.06
N GLU A 157 35.53 -32.45 33.91
CA GLU A 157 36.78 -33.20 33.73
C GLU A 157 37.92 -32.70 34.63
N ARG A 158 38.05 -31.38 34.81
CA ARG A 158 39.13 -30.80 35.61
C ARG A 158 38.92 -30.97 37.12
N ILE A 159 37.71 -30.73 37.63
CA ILE A 159 37.45 -30.70 39.07
C ILE A 159 37.01 -32.06 39.59
N ILE A 160 36.05 -32.71 38.92
CA ILE A 160 35.48 -33.97 39.43
C ILE A 160 36.38 -35.15 39.08
N LEU A 161 36.85 -35.23 37.83
CA LEU A 161 37.73 -36.32 37.39
C LEU A 161 39.22 -36.04 37.64
N GLN A 162 39.57 -34.84 38.13
CA GLN A 162 40.94 -34.40 38.42
C GLN A 162 41.92 -34.61 37.25
N ARG A 163 41.43 -34.50 36.01
CA ARG A 163 42.27 -34.66 34.81
C ARG A 163 42.77 -33.32 34.31
N PHE A 164 44.04 -33.31 33.89
CA PHE A 164 44.60 -32.15 33.22
C PHE A 164 44.06 -32.09 31.79
N ILE A 165 43.40 -30.98 31.46
CA ILE A 165 42.79 -30.77 30.14
C ILE A 165 43.85 -30.28 29.17
N ARG A 166 44.17 -31.10 28.17
CA ARG A 166 44.99 -30.68 27.04
C ARG A 166 44.11 -29.91 26.03
N THR A 167 44.70 -28.98 25.27
CA THR A 167 43.99 -28.19 24.25
C THR A 167 43.22 -29.06 23.25
N GLU A 168 43.78 -30.20 22.84
CA GLU A 168 43.12 -31.18 21.96
C GLU A 168 41.80 -31.72 22.53
N GLN A 169 41.75 -31.97 23.84
CA GLN A 169 40.56 -32.48 24.51
C GLN A 169 39.48 -31.39 24.61
N PHE A 170 39.89 -30.15 24.91
CA PHE A 170 38.98 -29.02 24.92
C PHE A 170 38.35 -28.77 23.53
N LEU A 171 39.17 -28.79 22.48
CA LEU A 171 38.69 -28.71 21.10
C LEU A 171 37.78 -29.90 20.76
N GLY A 172 38.08 -31.10 21.26
CA GLY A 172 37.20 -32.27 21.16
C GLY A 172 35.79 -31.98 21.69
N PHE A 173 35.65 -31.39 22.89
CA PHE A 173 34.34 -31.02 23.43
C PHE A 173 33.60 -29.99 22.57
N VAL A 174 34.32 -28.99 22.05
CA VAL A 174 33.74 -27.98 21.14
C VAL A 174 33.20 -28.66 19.88
N PHE A 175 33.98 -29.53 19.24
CA PHE A 175 33.56 -30.24 18.03
C PHE A 175 32.38 -31.19 18.30
N GLU A 176 32.36 -31.90 19.43
CA GLU A 176 31.27 -32.80 19.80
C GLU A 176 29.96 -32.06 20.07
N LEU A 177 30.02 -30.93 20.79
CA LEU A 177 28.87 -30.07 21.02
C LEU A 177 28.37 -29.43 19.72
N PHE A 178 29.28 -29.10 18.80
CA PHE A 178 28.93 -28.56 17.49
C PHE A 178 28.28 -29.61 16.58
N GLN A 179 28.80 -30.85 16.56
CA GLN A 179 28.20 -31.98 15.85
C GLN A 179 26.77 -32.24 16.33
N THR A 180 26.57 -32.28 17.65
CA THR A 180 25.24 -32.48 18.24
C THR A 180 24.29 -31.31 17.96
N LEU A 181 24.80 -30.07 17.90
CA LEU A 181 24.03 -28.89 17.48
C LEU A 181 23.54 -29.02 16.02
N LEU A 182 24.41 -29.52 15.13
CA LEU A 182 24.08 -29.83 13.74
C LEU A 182 23.26 -31.12 13.57
N GLN A 183 22.87 -31.77 14.66
CA GLN A 183 22.14 -33.04 14.69
C GLN A 183 22.90 -34.22 14.06
N GLU A 184 24.23 -34.15 14.01
CA GLU A 184 25.09 -35.26 13.62
C GLU A 184 25.30 -36.24 14.78
N ALA A 185 25.56 -37.50 14.45
CA ALA A 185 25.90 -38.52 15.42
C ALA A 185 27.32 -38.33 15.95
N SER A 186 27.46 -38.10 17.27
CA SER A 186 28.76 -38.08 17.93
C SER A 186 29.23 -39.49 18.33
N LYS A 187 30.54 -39.72 18.26
CA LYS A 187 31.19 -40.98 18.65
C LYS A 187 31.44 -41.08 20.16
N THR A 188 31.40 -39.97 20.90
CA THR A 188 31.65 -39.96 22.33
C THR A 188 30.44 -40.39 23.13
N LYS A 189 30.69 -41.28 24.10
CA LYS A 189 29.69 -41.72 25.06
C LYS A 189 29.86 -40.88 26.32
N PHE A 190 28.83 -40.13 26.74
CA PHE A 190 28.81 -39.48 28.05
C PHE A 190 28.92 -40.57 29.15
N LYS A 191 30.12 -40.72 29.74
CA LYS A 191 30.43 -41.85 30.63
C LYS A 191 29.92 -41.64 32.06
N GLY A 192 29.85 -40.40 32.54
CA GLY A 192 29.44 -40.06 33.90
C GLY A 192 27.96 -39.69 34.02
N PRO A 193 27.33 -39.86 35.21
CA PRO A 193 25.91 -39.52 35.41
C PRO A 193 25.63 -38.03 35.18
N CYS A 194 26.46 -37.13 35.70
CA CYS A 194 26.29 -35.68 35.52
C CYS A 194 26.49 -35.26 34.04
N THR A 195 27.46 -35.85 33.34
CA THR A 195 27.70 -35.55 31.91
C THR A 195 26.62 -36.12 31.01
N ARG A 196 25.96 -37.22 31.42
CA ARG A 196 24.76 -37.73 30.73
C ARG A 196 23.58 -36.78 30.85
N VAL A 197 23.33 -36.22 32.04
CA VAL A 197 22.26 -35.23 32.22
C VAL A 197 22.55 -33.96 31.41
N LEU A 198 23.78 -33.47 31.47
CA LEU A 198 24.23 -32.31 30.70
C LEU A 198 24.11 -32.56 29.19
N GLY A 199 24.57 -33.73 28.71
CA GLY A 199 24.43 -34.14 27.32
C GLY A 199 22.97 -34.31 26.89
N ALA A 200 22.11 -34.89 27.74
CA ALA A 200 20.68 -35.01 27.45
C ALA A 200 20.01 -33.63 27.33
N ALA A 201 20.34 -32.69 28.21
CA ALA A 201 19.86 -31.32 28.14
C ALA A 201 20.33 -30.62 26.85
N TRP A 202 21.60 -30.78 26.48
CA TRP A 202 22.14 -30.22 25.22
C TRP A 202 21.46 -30.81 23.99
N LEU A 203 21.27 -32.14 23.96
CA LEU A 203 20.62 -32.84 22.86
C LEU A 203 19.18 -32.39 22.70
N ALA A 204 18.43 -32.29 23.80
CA ALA A 204 17.05 -31.79 23.77
C ALA A 204 17.00 -30.34 23.27
N ALA A 205 17.88 -29.46 23.76
CA ALA A 205 17.95 -28.06 23.33
C ALA A 205 18.32 -27.94 21.84
N SER A 206 19.34 -28.68 21.38
CA SER A 206 19.79 -28.70 19.99
C SER A 206 18.71 -29.25 19.04
N PHE A 207 17.98 -30.27 19.48
CA PHE A 207 16.86 -30.82 18.73
C PHE A 207 15.74 -29.80 18.58
N ILE A 208 15.28 -29.21 19.68
CA ILE A 208 14.23 -28.18 19.67
C ILE A 208 14.65 -26.99 18.80
N PHE A 209 15.90 -26.53 18.95
CA PHE A 209 16.44 -25.44 18.17
C PHE A 209 16.46 -25.76 16.68
N GLY A 210 17.00 -26.91 16.27
CA GLY A 210 17.07 -27.27 14.85
C GLY A 210 15.70 -27.51 14.21
N GLN A 211 14.73 -28.09 14.93
CA GLN A 211 13.35 -28.20 14.44
C GLN A 211 12.69 -26.82 14.29
N SER A 212 12.88 -25.93 15.27
CA SER A 212 12.34 -24.56 15.23
C SER A 212 12.96 -23.75 14.08
N PHE A 213 14.28 -23.88 13.89
CA PHE A 213 15.01 -23.24 12.79
C PHE A 213 14.50 -23.73 11.43
N SER A 214 14.36 -25.05 11.26
CA SER A 214 13.83 -25.65 10.03
C SER A 214 12.41 -25.17 9.73
N GLY A 215 11.54 -25.08 10.76
CA GLY A 215 10.18 -24.55 10.62
C GLY A 215 10.15 -23.10 10.17
N GLN A 216 10.92 -22.22 10.82
CA GLN A 216 10.98 -20.80 10.47
C GLN A 216 11.62 -20.56 9.10
N ALA A 217 12.71 -21.26 8.78
CA ALA A 217 13.36 -21.18 7.49
C ALA A 217 12.41 -21.58 6.34
N ARG A 218 11.59 -22.63 6.54
CA ARG A 218 10.55 -23.01 5.59
C ARG A 218 9.48 -21.93 5.43
N ALA A 219 9.00 -21.36 6.53
CA ALA A 219 8.00 -20.30 6.48
C ALA A 219 8.51 -19.07 5.70
N ILE A 220 9.76 -18.67 5.92
CA ILE A 220 10.42 -17.55 5.24
C ILE A 220 10.57 -17.80 3.73
N LEU A 221 10.84 -19.04 3.31
CA LEU A 221 10.95 -19.40 1.90
C LEU A 221 9.60 -19.43 1.18
N ILE A 222 8.51 -19.67 1.91
CA ILE A 222 7.15 -19.73 1.34
C ILE A 222 6.52 -18.33 1.31
N VAL A 223 6.73 -17.53 2.36
CA VAL A 223 6.07 -16.23 2.55
C VAL A 223 6.77 -15.13 1.76
N GLN A 224 6.06 -14.54 0.81
CA GLN A 224 6.53 -13.38 0.07
C GLN A 224 6.40 -12.11 0.91
N THR A 225 7.45 -11.28 0.93
CA THR A 225 7.39 -9.98 1.61
C THR A 225 6.67 -8.97 0.73
N PRO A 226 5.62 -8.30 1.21
CA PRO A 226 4.91 -7.31 0.42
C PRO A 226 5.85 -6.15 0.09
N THR A 227 5.70 -5.63 -1.12
CA THR A 227 6.32 -4.36 -1.48
C THR A 227 5.75 -3.28 -0.56
N GLU A 228 6.62 -2.35 -0.15
CA GLU A 228 6.27 -1.21 0.67
C GLU A 228 5.10 -0.40 0.07
N ARG A 229 4.12 -0.07 0.91
CA ARG A 229 2.86 0.57 0.55
C ARG A 229 2.68 1.85 1.36
N ILE A 230 2.09 2.87 0.73
CA ILE A 230 1.80 4.15 1.37
C ILE A 230 0.37 4.08 1.92
N ASN A 231 0.22 3.79 3.21
CA ASN A 231 -1.11 3.69 3.82
C ASN A 231 -1.47 4.94 4.62
N THR A 232 -0.49 5.55 5.30
CA THR A 232 -0.74 6.70 6.16
C THR A 232 -0.05 7.98 5.70
N ILE A 233 -0.49 9.12 6.22
CA ILE A 233 0.20 10.41 6.00
C ILE A 233 1.64 10.33 6.51
N GLU A 234 1.87 9.62 7.63
CA GLU A 234 3.20 9.44 8.20
C GLU A 234 4.11 8.64 7.26
N ASP A 235 3.58 7.61 6.59
CA ASP A 235 4.31 6.88 5.56
C ASP A 235 4.71 7.83 4.42
N LEU A 236 3.78 8.66 3.94
CA LEU A 236 4.04 9.60 2.86
C LEU A 236 5.12 10.61 3.23
N VAL A 237 5.02 11.21 4.41
CA VAL A 237 5.95 12.24 4.90
C VAL A 237 7.34 11.67 5.18
N ALA A 238 7.45 10.38 5.51
CA ALA A 238 8.74 9.69 5.62
C ALA A 238 9.50 9.60 4.29
N ARG A 239 8.85 9.89 3.14
CA ARG A 239 9.42 9.81 1.79
C ARG A 239 9.24 11.15 1.04
N PRO A 240 10.06 12.18 1.35
CA PRO A 240 9.93 13.53 0.79
C PRO A 240 10.05 13.60 -0.74
N GLU A 241 10.65 12.59 -1.37
CA GLU A 241 10.79 12.46 -2.82
C GLU A 241 9.46 12.18 -3.55
N LEU A 242 8.43 11.70 -2.84
CA LEU A 242 7.13 11.38 -3.45
C LEU A 242 6.34 12.66 -3.79
N THR A 243 6.04 12.85 -5.07
CA THR A 243 5.18 13.94 -5.52
C THR A 243 3.71 13.64 -5.30
N ILE A 244 3.00 14.56 -4.64
CA ILE A 244 1.53 14.49 -4.50
C ILE A 244 0.86 15.03 -5.76
N PHE A 245 0.03 14.22 -6.41
CA PHE A 245 -0.86 14.65 -7.50
C PHE A 245 -2.27 14.82 -6.96
N TYR A 246 -2.88 15.99 -7.18
CA TYR A 246 -4.23 16.28 -6.70
C TYR A 246 -5.04 17.06 -7.73
N ALA A 247 -6.37 17.02 -7.60
CA ALA A 247 -7.27 17.77 -8.46
C ALA A 247 -7.29 19.27 -8.13
N LYS A 248 -6.63 20.10 -8.95
CA LYS A 248 -6.60 21.55 -8.78
C LYS A 248 -7.92 22.20 -9.17
N ASN A 249 -8.21 23.38 -8.61
CA ASN A 249 -9.42 24.15 -8.89
C ASN A 249 -10.71 23.33 -8.67
N THR A 250 -10.68 22.49 -7.64
CA THR A 250 -11.83 21.71 -7.15
C THR A 250 -12.01 21.99 -5.67
N PRO A 251 -13.19 21.73 -5.08
CA PRO A 251 -13.35 21.85 -3.63
C PRO A 251 -12.54 20.82 -2.83
N LEU A 252 -11.96 19.80 -3.48
CA LEU A 252 -11.06 18.85 -2.82
C LEU A 252 -9.72 19.49 -2.46
N GLU A 253 -9.24 20.44 -3.26
CA GLU A 253 -7.97 21.11 -3.03
C GLU A 253 -7.90 21.81 -1.66
N PRO A 254 -8.80 22.73 -1.29
CA PRO A 254 -8.78 23.35 0.03
C PRO A 254 -9.08 22.34 1.14
N ARG A 255 -9.89 21.30 0.89
CA ARG A 255 -10.16 20.25 1.88
C ARG A 255 -8.92 19.43 2.22
N MET A 256 -8.10 19.11 1.22
CA MET A 256 -6.84 18.41 1.40
C MET A 256 -5.79 19.30 2.08
N LYS A 257 -5.67 20.56 1.68
CA LYS A 257 -4.67 21.50 2.24
C LYS A 257 -4.96 21.94 3.68
N ASN A 258 -6.24 21.96 4.06
CA ASN A 258 -6.72 22.43 5.36
C ASN A 258 -7.18 21.31 6.29
N ILE A 259 -6.61 20.10 6.15
CA ILE A 259 -6.80 19.06 7.17
C ILE A 259 -6.29 19.59 8.51
N VAL A 260 -7.11 19.44 9.56
CA VAL A 260 -6.85 20.02 10.88
C VAL A 260 -6.00 19.05 11.73
N GLY A 261 -5.13 19.62 12.55
CA GLY A 261 -4.32 18.88 13.52
C GLY A 261 -2.94 18.49 12.99
N TYR A 262 -2.17 17.81 13.86
CA TYR A 262 -0.75 17.48 13.62
C TYR A 262 -0.50 16.82 12.27
N ARG A 263 -1.36 15.89 11.86
CA ARG A 263 -1.24 15.14 10.59
C ARG A 263 -1.46 16.05 9.38
N GLY A 264 -2.38 16.99 9.49
CA GLY A 264 -2.63 18.01 8.48
C GLY A 264 -1.45 18.97 8.33
N ASP A 265 -0.79 19.34 9.43
CA ASP A 265 0.39 20.21 9.40
C ASP A 265 1.60 19.51 8.75
N LEU A 266 1.80 18.22 9.02
CA LEU A 266 2.79 17.40 8.32
C LEU A 266 2.51 17.32 6.82
N LEU A 267 1.25 17.03 6.45
CA LEU A 267 0.83 16.94 5.06
C LEU A 267 1.00 18.29 4.35
N ARG A 268 0.66 19.41 4.99
CA ARG A 268 0.80 20.75 4.42
C ARG A 268 2.26 21.07 4.09
N SER A 269 3.18 20.75 5.00
CA SER A 269 4.62 20.91 4.77
C SER A 269 5.10 20.09 3.56
N HIS A 270 4.59 18.86 3.39
CA HIS A 270 4.91 18.03 2.22
C HIS A 270 4.29 18.56 0.93
N ILE A 271 3.04 19.04 0.97
CA ILE A 271 2.35 19.64 -0.17
C ILE A 271 3.11 20.87 -0.68
N GLU A 272 3.58 21.73 0.23
CA GLU A 272 4.37 22.92 -0.10
C GLU A 272 5.70 22.56 -0.75
N ALA A 273 6.32 21.44 -0.33
CA ALA A 273 7.60 21.00 -0.86
C ALA A 273 7.49 20.26 -2.21
N ASN A 274 6.51 19.34 -2.35
CA ASN A 274 6.47 18.38 -3.46
C ASN A 274 5.04 17.98 -3.85
N SER A 275 4.28 18.91 -4.45
CA SER A 275 2.96 18.62 -5.01
C SER A 275 2.73 19.26 -6.38
N ILE A 276 1.87 18.63 -7.18
CA ILE A 276 1.46 19.09 -8.51
C ILE A 276 -0.06 19.01 -8.60
N GLY A 277 -0.69 20.18 -8.73
CA GLY A 277 -2.11 20.28 -9.01
C GLY A 277 -2.41 20.02 -10.50
N MET A 278 -3.36 19.13 -10.78
CA MET A 278 -3.76 18.75 -12.13
C MET A 278 -5.27 18.92 -12.34
N PRO A 279 -5.73 19.31 -13.54
CA PRO A 279 -7.15 19.21 -13.89
C PRO A 279 -7.66 17.77 -13.74
N VAL A 280 -8.91 17.63 -13.33
CA VAL A 280 -9.58 16.33 -13.09
C VAL A 280 -9.45 15.35 -14.28
N PRO A 281 -9.68 15.75 -15.55
CA PRO A 281 -9.65 14.80 -16.66
C PRO A 281 -8.29 14.14 -16.92
N ILE A 282 -7.19 14.79 -16.49
CA ILE A 282 -5.82 14.35 -16.81
C ILE A 282 -5.06 13.74 -15.63
N ILE A 283 -5.65 13.72 -14.42
CA ILE A 283 -4.98 13.20 -13.23
C ILE A 283 -4.68 11.69 -13.33
N TYR A 284 -5.45 10.97 -14.15
CA TYR A 284 -5.32 9.53 -14.39
C TYR A 284 -4.68 9.21 -15.75
N ASN A 285 -3.89 10.15 -16.31
CA ASN A 285 -3.14 9.90 -17.54
C ASN A 285 -2.00 8.90 -17.33
N ASP A 286 -1.55 8.29 -18.43
CA ASP A 286 -0.48 7.30 -18.45
C ASP A 286 0.84 7.82 -17.84
N ASP A 287 1.14 9.11 -18.04
CA ASP A 287 2.34 9.75 -17.46
C ASP A 287 2.30 9.77 -15.93
N VAL A 288 1.13 10.05 -15.35
CA VAL A 288 0.95 10.03 -13.89
C VAL A 288 1.02 8.60 -13.41
N ARG A 289 0.32 7.67 -14.08
CA ARG A 289 0.39 6.22 -13.77
C ARG A 289 1.82 5.71 -13.75
N ALA A 290 2.63 6.03 -14.76
CA ALA A 290 4.04 5.62 -14.84
C ALA A 290 4.85 6.13 -13.64
N ARG A 291 4.62 7.38 -13.22
CA ARG A 291 5.25 7.95 -12.01
C ARG A 291 4.81 7.26 -10.73
N LEU A 292 3.54 6.85 -10.63
CA LEU A 292 3.06 6.07 -9.48
C LEU A 292 3.79 4.72 -9.41
N VAL A 293 3.84 3.99 -10.53
CA VAL A 293 4.46 2.67 -10.64
C VAL A 293 5.97 2.70 -10.36
N ASP A 294 6.64 3.77 -10.77
CA ASP A 294 8.05 4.04 -10.49
C ASP A 294 8.30 4.54 -9.05
N LYS A 295 7.27 4.56 -8.18
CA LYS A 295 7.34 5.05 -6.80
C LYS A 295 7.84 6.50 -6.70
N LYS A 296 7.42 7.35 -7.62
CA LYS A 296 7.77 8.78 -7.67
C LYS A 296 6.60 9.70 -7.32
N GLY A 297 5.43 9.14 -7.06
CA GLY A 297 4.31 9.95 -6.61
C GLY A 297 3.13 9.16 -6.11
N VAL A 298 2.14 9.91 -5.63
CA VAL A 298 0.89 9.44 -5.04
C VAL A 298 -0.25 10.34 -5.52
N ILE A 299 -1.38 9.76 -5.93
CA ILE A 299 -2.59 10.52 -6.26
C ILE A 299 -3.45 10.68 -4.99
N PHE A 300 -3.93 11.89 -4.74
CA PHE A 300 -4.97 12.21 -3.76
C PHE A 300 -6.27 12.49 -4.50
N MET A 301 -7.26 11.61 -4.32
CA MET A 301 -8.58 11.74 -4.95
C MET A 301 -9.63 10.99 -4.12
N ASP A 302 -10.90 11.19 -4.45
CA ASP A 302 -11.97 10.39 -3.86
C ASP A 302 -11.84 8.90 -4.20
N ARG A 303 -12.22 8.07 -3.22
CA ARG A 303 -12.09 6.61 -3.30
C ARG A 303 -12.84 6.00 -4.48
N GLN A 304 -14.00 6.54 -4.85
CA GLN A 304 -14.83 5.98 -5.91
C GLN A 304 -14.16 6.14 -7.28
N SER A 305 -13.59 7.32 -7.54
CA SER A 305 -12.83 7.59 -8.76
C SER A 305 -11.55 6.77 -8.83
N VAL A 306 -10.81 6.70 -7.72
CA VAL A 306 -9.60 5.88 -7.59
C VAL A 306 -9.89 4.42 -7.90
N MET A 307 -10.89 3.83 -7.23
CA MET A 307 -11.21 2.42 -7.41
C MET A 307 -11.65 2.12 -8.83
N SER A 308 -12.55 2.92 -9.43
CA SER A 308 -12.97 2.69 -10.82
C SER A 308 -11.78 2.75 -11.81
N THR A 309 -10.83 3.65 -11.58
CA THR A 309 -9.63 3.80 -12.41
C THR A 309 -8.68 2.62 -12.24
N VAL A 310 -8.45 2.18 -11.00
CA VAL A 310 -7.55 1.06 -10.71
C VAL A 310 -8.06 -0.23 -11.35
N TYR A 311 -9.37 -0.51 -11.31
CA TYR A 311 -9.93 -1.69 -11.97
C TYR A 311 -9.66 -1.70 -13.47
N ARG A 312 -9.76 -0.53 -14.12
CA ARG A 312 -9.42 -0.38 -15.54
C ARG A 312 -7.91 -0.62 -15.76
N TRP A 313 -7.06 0.00 -14.95
CA TRP A 313 -5.61 -0.17 -15.07
C TRP A 313 -5.15 -1.61 -14.83
N CYS A 314 -5.80 -2.37 -13.95
CA CYS A 314 -5.49 -3.79 -13.75
C CYS A 314 -5.66 -4.63 -15.03
N VAL A 315 -6.53 -4.21 -15.96
CA VAL A 315 -6.74 -4.89 -17.25
C VAL A 315 -5.74 -4.40 -18.30
N GLU A 316 -5.40 -3.12 -18.26
CA GLU A 316 -4.54 -2.47 -19.25
C GLU A 316 -3.05 -2.73 -19.01
N THR A 317 -2.64 -2.97 -17.75
CA THR A 317 -1.23 -3.14 -17.38
C THR A 317 -1.01 -4.31 -16.42
N ASN A 318 0.24 -4.76 -16.33
CA ASN A 318 0.70 -5.76 -15.36
C ASN A 318 1.23 -5.11 -14.07
N ASP A 319 0.94 -3.84 -13.84
CA ASP A 319 1.39 -3.13 -12.65
C ASP A 319 0.42 -3.35 -11.49
N TYR A 320 0.91 -3.14 -10.28
CA TYR A 320 0.11 -3.24 -9.06
C TYR A 320 -0.17 -1.85 -8.50
N PHE A 321 -1.37 -1.68 -7.96
CA PHE A 321 -1.82 -0.41 -7.40
C PHE A 321 -2.33 -0.61 -5.99
N TYR A 322 -1.96 0.30 -5.10
CA TYR A 322 -2.36 0.26 -3.72
C TYR A 322 -3.13 1.52 -3.33
N VAL A 323 -4.35 1.31 -2.85
CA VAL A 323 -5.25 2.33 -2.34
C VAL A 323 -5.18 2.31 -0.82
N SER A 324 -4.89 3.45 -0.20
CA SER A 324 -4.81 3.54 1.26
C SER A 324 -6.12 3.12 1.90
N GLU A 325 -6.02 2.38 3.00
CA GLU A 325 -7.16 2.07 3.87
C GLU A 325 -7.53 3.25 4.77
N GLU A 326 -6.57 4.16 4.99
CA GLU A 326 -6.83 5.37 5.74
C GLU A 326 -7.73 6.32 4.94
N ASN A 327 -8.89 6.63 5.54
CA ASN A 327 -9.79 7.68 5.07
C ASN A 327 -9.35 9.02 5.67
N LEU A 328 -8.85 9.92 4.83
CA LEU A 328 -8.30 11.19 5.29
C LEU A 328 -9.40 12.20 5.67
N VAL A 329 -10.43 12.29 4.81
CA VAL A 329 -11.53 13.24 4.93
C VAL A 329 -12.80 12.63 4.34
N ASP A 330 -13.93 12.80 5.03
CA ASP A 330 -15.24 12.46 4.50
C ASP A 330 -15.67 13.45 3.42
N LEU A 331 -16.05 12.91 2.27
CA LEU A 331 -16.45 13.68 1.11
C LEU A 331 -17.92 13.35 0.78
N PRO A 332 -18.88 14.08 1.34
CA PRO A 332 -20.25 14.03 0.85
C PRO A 332 -20.26 14.58 -0.58
N GLY A 333 -20.53 13.71 -1.56
CA GLY A 333 -20.62 14.08 -2.96
C GLY A 333 -22.02 14.63 -3.26
N LEU A 334 -22.07 15.77 -3.96
CA LEU A 334 -23.31 16.41 -4.40
C LEU A 334 -23.09 17.27 -5.64
N TRP A 335 -24.17 17.73 -6.27
CA TRP A 335 -24.16 18.80 -7.27
C TRP A 335 -24.72 20.08 -6.68
N TYR A 336 -24.48 21.23 -7.30
CA TYR A 336 -25.08 22.49 -6.86
C TYR A 336 -26.11 22.98 -7.87
N THR A 337 -27.16 23.63 -7.40
CA THR A 337 -28.24 24.17 -8.25
C THR A 337 -28.44 25.66 -8.02
N SER A 338 -28.90 26.36 -9.05
CA SER A 338 -29.17 27.79 -8.97
C SER A 338 -30.35 28.07 -8.03
N LYS A 339 -30.23 29.11 -7.20
CA LYS A 339 -31.36 29.62 -6.42
C LYS A 339 -32.44 30.25 -7.31
N LEU A 340 -32.12 30.58 -8.57
CA LEU A 340 -33.07 31.12 -9.55
C LEU A 340 -34.12 30.11 -10.03
N LEU A 341 -33.86 28.80 -9.87
CA LEU A 341 -34.84 27.75 -10.19
C LEU A 341 -36.12 27.83 -9.36
N GLY A 342 -36.07 28.53 -8.23
CA GLY A 342 -37.18 28.65 -7.29
C GLY A 342 -37.22 27.50 -6.30
N LYS A 343 -37.71 27.81 -5.09
CA LYS A 343 -37.73 26.87 -3.96
C LYS A 343 -38.56 25.62 -4.25
N GLU A 344 -39.67 25.77 -4.98
CA GLU A 344 -40.56 24.64 -5.30
C GLU A 344 -39.86 23.59 -6.18
N LEU A 345 -39.17 24.02 -7.24
CA LEU A 345 -38.45 23.12 -8.13
C LEU A 345 -37.24 22.48 -7.43
N ASN A 346 -36.47 23.27 -6.69
CA ASN A 346 -35.34 22.74 -5.92
C ASN A 346 -35.81 21.69 -4.90
N ASN A 347 -36.87 21.97 -4.14
CA ASN A 347 -37.45 20.99 -3.21
C ASN A 347 -37.99 19.74 -3.93
N ALA A 348 -38.57 19.89 -5.13
CA ALA A 348 -39.04 18.76 -5.91
C ALA A 348 -37.88 17.86 -6.37
N MET A 349 -36.75 18.46 -6.79
CA MET A 349 -35.53 17.71 -7.13
C MET A 349 -34.94 17.04 -5.88
N ASP A 350 -34.83 17.75 -4.76
CA ASP A 350 -34.33 17.21 -3.49
C ASP A 350 -35.15 16.00 -3.03
N LEU A 351 -36.47 16.06 -3.14
CA LEU A 351 -37.34 14.94 -2.80
C LEU A 351 -37.09 13.72 -3.70
N LYS A 352 -36.83 13.94 -5.00
CA LYS A 352 -36.45 12.84 -5.90
C LYS A 352 -35.11 12.22 -5.51
N ILE A 353 -34.12 13.01 -5.11
CA ILE A 353 -32.84 12.51 -4.60
C ILE A 353 -33.07 11.58 -3.40
N LEU A 354 -33.84 12.05 -2.41
CA LEU A 354 -34.13 11.28 -1.21
C LEU A 354 -34.89 9.98 -1.51
N TRP A 355 -35.84 10.00 -2.45
CA TRP A 355 -36.54 8.78 -2.87
C TRP A 355 -35.63 7.79 -3.58
N LEU A 356 -34.78 8.27 -4.48
CA LEU A 356 -33.81 7.42 -5.19
C LEU A 356 -32.83 6.77 -4.21
N PHE A 357 -32.38 7.52 -3.20
CA PHE A 357 -31.54 7.01 -2.13
C PHE A 357 -32.28 5.98 -1.27
N ALA A 358 -33.52 6.28 -0.85
CA ALA A 358 -34.34 5.36 -0.05
C ALA A 358 -34.66 4.05 -0.77
N MET A 359 -34.78 4.08 -2.10
CA MET A 359 -34.98 2.88 -2.92
C MET A 359 -33.70 2.07 -3.16
N GLY A 360 -32.52 2.59 -2.81
CA GLY A 360 -31.24 1.91 -3.02
C GLY A 360 -30.91 1.69 -4.49
N ILE A 361 -31.36 2.59 -5.38
CA ILE A 361 -31.15 2.43 -6.83
C ILE A 361 -29.66 2.58 -7.16
N LYS A 362 -29.09 1.56 -7.79
CA LYS A 362 -27.74 1.60 -8.36
C LYS A 362 -27.80 2.17 -9.77
N PHE A 363 -27.36 3.41 -9.94
CA PHE A 363 -27.37 4.11 -11.24
C PHE A 363 -26.31 3.62 -12.22
N LEU A 364 -25.31 2.89 -11.74
CA LEU A 364 -24.33 2.22 -12.57
C LEU A 364 -24.17 0.78 -12.05
N PRO A 365 -24.32 -0.24 -12.90
CA PRO A 365 -24.03 -1.61 -12.50
C PRO A 365 -22.58 -1.74 -12.04
N ASP A 366 -22.34 -2.53 -11.00
CA ASP A 366 -20.99 -2.74 -10.46
C ASP A 366 -20.02 -3.23 -11.55
N LEU A 367 -20.49 -4.07 -12.48
CA LEU A 367 -19.70 -4.55 -13.63
C LEU A 367 -19.25 -3.42 -14.59
N VAL A 368 -20.02 -2.34 -14.69
CA VAL A 368 -19.69 -1.18 -15.53
C VAL A 368 -18.81 -0.18 -14.78
N LEU A 369 -19.06 -0.01 -13.48
CA LEU A 369 -18.27 0.85 -12.59
C LEU A 369 -16.85 0.29 -12.38
N TYR A 370 -16.75 -1.03 -12.27
CA TYR A 370 -15.55 -1.79 -11.97
C TYR A 370 -15.21 -2.72 -13.14
N ARG A 371 -15.04 -2.13 -14.33
CA ARG A 371 -14.62 -2.87 -15.53
C ARG A 371 -13.19 -3.37 -15.33
N GLY A 372 -13.05 -4.65 -14.98
CA GLY A 372 -11.77 -5.32 -14.83
C GLY A 372 -11.73 -6.32 -13.69
N HIS A 373 -10.56 -6.47 -13.08
CA HIS A 373 -10.33 -7.34 -11.93
C HIS A 373 -9.53 -6.62 -10.85
N THR A 374 -9.52 -7.16 -9.63
CA THR A 374 -8.78 -6.64 -8.48
C THR A 374 -7.46 -7.36 -8.22
N GLU A 375 -7.06 -8.31 -9.07
CA GLU A 375 -5.82 -9.07 -8.85
C GLU A 375 -4.57 -8.19 -8.75
N CYS A 376 -4.60 -7.00 -9.37
CA CYS A 376 -3.51 -6.04 -9.30
C CYS A 376 -3.54 -5.13 -8.04
N VAL A 377 -4.55 -5.29 -7.17
CA VAL A 377 -4.69 -4.56 -5.91
C VAL A 377 -4.30 -5.47 -4.75
N PRO A 378 -3.09 -5.35 -4.21
CA PRO A 378 -2.64 -6.28 -3.19
C PRO A 378 -3.19 -5.86 -1.82
N GLY A 379 -3.89 -6.77 -1.14
CA GLY A 379 -4.52 -6.49 0.17
C GLY A 379 -3.52 -6.31 1.32
N ASN A 380 -3.88 -5.54 2.36
CA ASN A 380 -3.02 -5.26 3.53
C ASN A 380 -2.76 -6.46 4.43
N THR A 381 -3.72 -7.37 4.50
CA THR A 381 -3.54 -8.58 5.28
C THR A 381 -2.53 -9.47 4.55
N MET A 382 -1.50 -9.92 5.27
CA MET A 382 -0.85 -11.21 5.00
C MET A 382 -1.85 -12.35 5.26
N SER A 383 -3.11 -12.18 4.86
CA SER A 383 -4.13 -13.21 4.88
C SER A 383 -3.58 -14.32 4.02
N ALA A 384 -3.20 -15.40 4.71
CA ALA A 384 -2.71 -16.68 4.20
C ALA A 384 -2.44 -16.62 2.71
N SER A 385 -1.18 -16.48 2.33
CA SER A 385 -0.77 -16.57 0.93
C SER A 385 -1.27 -17.89 0.34
N ASP A 386 -2.43 -17.88 -0.31
CA ASP A 386 -2.77 -18.89 -1.31
C ASP A 386 -1.72 -18.87 -2.44
N MET A 387 -0.98 -17.76 -2.55
CA MET A 387 0.22 -17.65 -3.37
C MET A 387 1.47 -18.16 -2.62
N MET A 388 1.57 -19.48 -2.46
CA MET A 388 2.85 -20.10 -2.14
C MET A 388 3.82 -19.87 -3.30
N LYS A 389 4.99 -19.28 -3.03
CA LYS A 389 6.04 -19.17 -4.06
C LYS A 389 6.77 -20.50 -4.19
N PRO A 390 7.03 -21.02 -5.40
CA PRO A 390 8.01 -22.07 -5.57
C PRO A 390 9.40 -21.54 -5.16
N THR A 391 10.14 -22.31 -4.38
CA THR A 391 11.51 -21.93 -4.00
C THR A 391 12.41 -21.95 -5.23
N HIS A 392 13.02 -20.81 -5.56
CA HIS A 392 13.99 -20.72 -6.64
C HIS A 392 15.43 -20.78 -6.11
N VAL A 393 16.39 -21.11 -6.99
CA VAL A 393 17.83 -21.16 -6.64
C VAL A 393 18.32 -19.82 -6.07
N HIS A 394 17.79 -18.71 -6.58
CA HIS A 394 18.09 -17.37 -6.08
C HIS A 394 17.67 -17.15 -4.61
N ASP A 395 16.65 -17.85 -4.12
CA ASP A 395 16.24 -17.76 -2.70
C ASP A 395 17.25 -18.49 -1.78
N LEU A 396 18.08 -19.37 -2.33
CA LEU A 396 19.14 -20.12 -1.63
C LEU A 396 20.53 -19.53 -1.85
N GLU A 397 20.64 -18.38 -2.52
CA GLU A 397 21.92 -17.79 -2.93
C GLU A 397 22.86 -17.57 -1.73
N SER A 398 22.33 -17.08 -0.60
CA SER A 398 23.13 -16.86 0.62
C SER A 398 23.74 -18.15 1.17
N VAL A 399 23.05 -19.29 1.03
CA VAL A 399 23.52 -20.60 1.49
C VAL A 399 24.69 -21.05 0.62
N PHE A 400 24.55 -20.93 -0.70
CA PHE A 400 25.62 -21.26 -1.64
C PHE A 400 26.86 -20.38 -1.46
N HIS A 401 26.68 -19.07 -1.28
CA HIS A 401 27.80 -18.17 -0.96
C HIS A 401 28.49 -18.55 0.34
N THR A 402 27.73 -18.83 1.40
CA THR A 402 28.30 -19.25 2.69
C THR A 402 29.10 -20.54 2.54
N PHE A 403 28.58 -21.52 1.80
CA PHE A 403 29.28 -22.78 1.54
C PHE A 403 30.61 -22.57 0.79
N VAL A 404 30.61 -21.74 -0.26
CA VAL A 404 31.83 -21.42 -1.03
C VAL A 404 32.86 -20.72 -0.14
N VAL A 405 32.45 -19.71 0.63
CA VAL A 405 33.34 -18.97 1.54
C VAL A 405 33.93 -19.90 2.60
N CYS A 406 33.11 -20.72 3.27
CA CYS A 406 33.59 -21.66 4.28
C CYS A 406 34.59 -22.68 3.68
N THR A 407 34.30 -23.21 2.49
CA THR A 407 35.18 -24.16 1.80
C THR A 407 36.52 -23.52 1.45
N LEU A 408 36.51 -22.27 0.95
CA LEU A 408 37.74 -21.53 0.67
C LEU A 408 38.57 -21.29 1.93
N VAL A 409 37.93 -20.90 3.04
CA VAL A 409 38.62 -20.72 4.33
C VAL A 409 39.25 -22.03 4.79
N SER A 410 38.55 -23.17 4.67
CA SER A 410 39.10 -24.49 4.99
C SER A 410 40.32 -24.85 4.12
N ILE A 411 40.25 -24.62 2.79
CA ILE A 411 41.36 -24.87 1.87
C ILE A 411 42.57 -24.01 2.23
N VAL A 412 42.37 -22.71 2.47
CA VAL A 412 43.45 -21.79 2.84
C VAL A 412 44.08 -22.22 4.17
N SER A 413 43.27 -22.60 5.15
CA SER A 413 43.75 -23.04 6.46
C SER A 413 44.61 -24.31 6.35
N PHE A 414 44.19 -25.28 5.53
CA PHE A 414 44.96 -26.48 5.24
C PHE A 414 46.29 -26.17 4.52
N MET A 415 46.27 -25.26 3.54
CA MET A 415 47.49 -24.84 2.84
C MET A 415 48.48 -24.13 3.77
N LEU A 416 47.99 -23.29 4.69
CA LEU A 416 48.82 -22.65 5.71
C LEU A 416 49.43 -23.67 6.67
N GLU A 417 48.65 -24.64 7.14
CA GLU A 417 49.15 -25.72 7.99
C GLU A 417 50.27 -26.52 7.28
N LEU A 418 50.07 -26.83 6.00
CA LEU A 418 51.05 -27.55 5.19
C LEU A 418 52.34 -26.73 5.01
N LEU A 419 52.25 -25.42 4.76
CA LEU A 419 53.42 -24.54 4.69
C LEU A 419 54.18 -24.44 6.03
N ILE A 420 53.46 -24.37 7.15
CA ILE A 420 54.04 -24.38 8.50
C ILE A 420 54.74 -25.72 8.77
N PHE A 421 54.12 -26.83 8.38
CA PHE A 421 54.71 -28.16 8.52
C PHE A 421 56.00 -28.33 7.70
N TYR A 422 56.03 -27.84 6.45
CA TYR A 422 57.25 -27.89 5.64
C TYR A 422 58.35 -26.96 6.16
N SER A 423 58.01 -25.74 6.57
CA SER A 423 59.00 -24.78 7.12
C SER A 423 59.61 -25.25 8.44
N SER A 424 58.83 -25.87 9.32
CA SER A 424 59.33 -26.45 10.58
C SER A 424 60.26 -27.66 10.37
N ARG A 425 60.03 -28.48 9.32
CA ARG A 425 60.97 -29.54 8.93
C ARG A 425 62.26 -29.03 8.31
N CYS A 426 62.21 -27.97 7.49
CA CYS A 426 63.42 -27.35 6.94
C CYS A 426 64.33 -26.74 8.02
N CYS A 427 63.77 -26.19 9.09
CA CYS A 427 64.55 -25.70 10.24
C CYS A 427 65.07 -26.83 11.17
N GLY A 428 64.40 -27.99 11.20
CA GLY A 428 64.80 -29.15 12.01
C GLY A 428 66.01 -29.92 11.49
N CYS A 429 66.37 -29.78 10.21
CA CYS A 429 67.55 -30.44 9.62
C CYS A 429 68.90 -29.74 9.90
N ARG A 430 68.94 -28.66 10.68
CA ARG A 430 70.20 -27.93 11.02
C ARG A 430 70.75 -28.22 12.42
N LYS A 431 70.19 -29.20 13.14
CA LYS A 431 70.74 -29.72 14.41
C LYS A 431 70.82 -31.24 14.36
N LYS A 432 71.80 -31.77 13.64
CA LYS A 432 72.47 -33.03 13.96
C LYS A 432 73.95 -32.85 13.75
#